data_AF-H1SHH6-F1
#
_entry.id   AF-H1SHH6-F1
#
_cell.length_a   1.000
_cell.length_b   1.000
_cell.length_c   1.000
_cell.angle_alpha   90.00
_cell.angle_beta   90.00
_cell.angle_gamma   90.00
#
_symmetry.space_group_name_H-M   'P 1'
#
loop_
_entity.id
_entity.type
_entity.pdbx_description
1 polymer ?
#
loop_
_entity_poly.entity_id
_entity_poly.type
_entity_poly.pdbx_seq_one_letter_code
_entity_poly.pdbx_strand_id
1 'polypeptide(L)'
;MPAFPVALLHPVVARLCASTIHTHGADLEIELAPFVLGGAPVRTAIRLDGMDLPTYSLEQLAGKRLVFPRNPEPGYIDGSLYLDGRHHAVDIRELRFGEIDPHGLPVTIEGCIHFDDGARFDDTALSLAARIARPLTETEIDVLIDRAVADAAVASMQQSGKVMAALRRHPSLRHADMALLHARVQARLLIAAAMRAR
;
A
#
# COMPACT_ATOMS: atom_id res chain seq x y z
N MET A 1 25.90 -18.62 -2.05
CA MET A 1 25.04 -18.55 -3.26
C MET A 1 25.23 -17.15 -3.87
N PRO A 2 24.60 -16.73 -4.98
CA PRO A 2 24.70 -15.32 -5.36
C PRO A 2 23.84 -14.45 -4.43
N ALA A 3 24.17 -13.16 -4.29
CA ALA A 3 23.25 -12.19 -3.69
C ALA A 3 22.00 -12.03 -4.56
N PHE A 4 20.85 -11.77 -3.93
CA PHE A 4 19.62 -11.47 -4.65
C PHE A 4 19.76 -10.13 -5.40
N PRO A 5 19.34 -10.04 -6.68
CA PRO A 5 19.42 -8.81 -7.45
C PRO A 5 18.32 -7.82 -6.99
N VAL A 6 18.57 -7.08 -5.90
CA VAL A 6 17.64 -6.09 -5.34
C VAL A 6 17.20 -5.01 -6.33
N ALA A 7 18.00 -4.77 -7.37
CA ALA A 7 17.65 -3.87 -8.47
C ALA A 7 16.41 -4.33 -9.27
N LEU A 8 15.93 -5.57 -9.11
CA LEU A 8 14.65 -6.01 -9.67
C LEU A 8 13.44 -5.44 -8.90
N LEU A 9 13.63 -5.09 -7.63
CA LEU A 9 12.57 -4.57 -6.77
C LEU A 9 12.34 -3.09 -7.09
N HIS A 10 11.34 -2.83 -7.92
CA HIS A 10 10.93 -1.47 -8.27
C HIS A 10 9.61 -1.13 -7.58
N PRO A 11 9.61 -0.28 -6.54
CA PRO A 11 8.38 0.12 -5.87
C PRO A 11 7.46 0.90 -6.80
N VAL A 12 6.18 0.54 -6.79
CA VAL A 12 5.12 1.24 -7.52
C VAL A 12 4.43 2.22 -6.59
N VAL A 13 4.03 1.73 -5.42
CA VAL A 13 3.35 2.50 -4.38
C VAL A 13 3.50 1.79 -3.05
N ALA A 14 3.64 2.58 -1.98
CA ALA A 14 3.55 2.08 -0.62
C ALA A 14 2.26 2.57 0.04
N ARG A 15 1.74 1.82 1.00
CA ARG A 15 0.53 2.17 1.74
C ARG A 15 0.74 1.86 3.21
N LEU A 16 0.43 2.85 4.03
CA LEU A 16 0.44 2.72 5.48
C LEU A 16 -1.01 2.67 5.98
N CYS A 17 -1.36 1.64 6.74
CA CYS A 17 -2.66 1.50 7.38
C CYS A 17 -2.52 1.06 8.83
N ALA A 18 -3.60 1.18 9.60
CA ALA A 18 -3.66 0.60 10.93
C ALA A 18 -3.48 -0.92 10.83
N SER A 19 -2.71 -1.50 11.75
CA SER A 19 -2.45 -2.93 11.75
C SER A 19 -3.70 -3.72 12.11
N THR A 20 -3.85 -4.87 11.46
CA THR A 20 -4.89 -5.86 11.82
C THR A 20 -4.42 -6.83 12.91
N ILE A 21 -3.13 -6.84 13.23
CA ILE A 21 -2.49 -7.81 14.14
C ILE A 21 -2.26 -7.20 15.52
N HIS A 22 -1.76 -5.96 15.58
CA HIS A 22 -1.47 -5.28 16.84
C HIS A 22 -2.38 -4.09 17.06
N THR A 23 -3.00 -4.03 18.24
CA THR A 23 -3.75 -2.85 18.70
C THR A 23 -2.78 -1.67 18.75
N HIS A 24 -3.05 -0.64 17.93
CA HIS A 24 -2.19 0.53 17.72
C HIS A 24 -0.94 0.34 16.83
N GLY A 25 -0.76 -0.83 16.21
CA GLY A 25 0.30 -1.03 15.21
C GLY A 25 -0.05 -0.43 13.85
N ALA A 26 0.91 -0.44 12.93
CA ALA A 26 0.73 -0.07 11.54
C ALA A 26 1.27 -1.14 10.59
N ASP A 27 0.57 -1.36 9.48
CA ASP A 27 1.03 -2.22 8.39
C ASP A 27 1.50 -1.34 7.23
N LEU A 28 2.68 -1.61 6.68
CA LEU A 28 3.21 -0.98 5.47
C LEU A 28 3.37 -2.01 4.36
N GLU A 29 2.58 -1.87 3.31
CA GLU A 29 2.71 -2.68 2.10
C GLU A 29 3.34 -1.86 0.98
N ILE A 30 4.32 -2.44 0.30
CA ILE A 30 5.03 -1.83 -0.83
C ILE A 30 4.82 -2.72 -2.04
N GLU A 31 3.93 -2.28 -2.92
CA GLU A 31 3.68 -2.96 -4.18
C GLU A 31 4.91 -2.81 -5.08
N LEU A 32 5.39 -3.94 -5.62
CA LEU A 32 6.51 -3.96 -6.55
C LEU A 32 6.01 -4.15 -7.98
N ALA A 33 6.69 -3.50 -8.93
CA ALA A 33 6.45 -3.72 -10.34
C ALA A 33 6.75 -5.20 -10.67
N PRO A 34 5.96 -5.85 -11.55
CA PRO A 34 6.25 -7.21 -11.96
C PRO A 34 7.65 -7.32 -12.58
N PHE A 35 8.38 -8.37 -12.24
CA PHE A 35 9.71 -8.65 -12.77
C PHE A 35 9.85 -10.14 -13.12
N VAL A 36 10.96 -10.51 -13.77
CA VAL A 36 11.28 -11.90 -14.10
C VAL A 36 12.42 -12.38 -13.22
N LEU A 37 12.22 -13.52 -12.54
CA LEU A 37 13.23 -14.16 -11.72
C LEU A 37 13.38 -15.62 -12.19
N GLY A 38 14.59 -16.04 -12.54
CA GLY A 38 14.83 -17.41 -13.01
C GLY A 38 13.98 -17.84 -14.23
N GLY A 39 13.52 -16.88 -15.05
CA GLY A 39 12.65 -17.12 -16.20
C GLY A 39 11.14 -17.15 -15.90
N ALA A 40 10.74 -17.01 -14.63
CA ALA A 40 9.33 -16.96 -14.22
C ALA A 40 8.89 -15.51 -13.90
N PRO A 41 7.65 -15.11 -14.25
CA PRO A 41 7.09 -13.83 -13.85
C PRO A 41 6.78 -13.83 -12.36
N VAL A 42 7.21 -12.78 -11.67
CA VAL A 42 6.96 -12.55 -10.24
C VAL A 42 6.05 -11.34 -10.06
N ARG A 43 5.03 -11.51 -9.23
CA ARG A 43 4.16 -10.45 -8.72
C ARG A 43 4.14 -10.59 -7.20
N THR A 44 4.67 -9.59 -6.51
CA THR A 44 4.86 -9.66 -5.05
C THR A 44 4.89 -8.25 -4.47
N ALA A 45 4.95 -8.17 -3.15
CA ALA A 45 5.08 -6.94 -2.38
C ALA A 45 6.03 -7.19 -1.21
N ILE A 46 6.64 -6.12 -0.70
CA ILE A 46 7.25 -6.16 0.63
C ILE A 46 6.17 -5.74 1.62
N ARG A 47 5.95 -6.54 2.66
CA ARG A 47 4.98 -6.26 3.71
C ARG A 47 5.69 -6.14 5.04
N LEU A 48 5.45 -5.05 5.75
CA LEU A 48 5.87 -4.87 7.13
C LEU A 48 4.60 -4.84 7.96
N ASP A 49 4.26 -5.95 8.58
CA ASP A 49 3.02 -6.09 9.33
C ASP A 49 3.29 -5.81 10.82
N GLY A 50 2.40 -5.10 11.48
CA GLY A 50 2.45 -4.91 12.94
C GLY A 50 3.56 -3.98 13.44
N MET A 51 4.03 -3.04 12.63
CA MET A 51 5.06 -2.09 13.08
C MET A 51 4.55 -1.23 14.24
N ASP A 52 5.38 -1.08 15.27
CA ASP A 52 5.14 -0.08 16.31
C ASP A 52 5.61 1.29 15.79
N LEU A 53 4.67 2.07 15.27
CA LEU A 53 4.90 3.44 14.84
C LEU A 53 4.32 4.41 15.86
N PRO A 54 4.99 5.54 16.13
CA PRO A 54 4.44 6.57 17.01
C PRO A 54 3.13 7.18 16.50
N THR A 55 2.84 7.00 15.20
CA THR A 55 1.66 7.50 14.49
C THR A 55 1.59 6.91 13.08
N TYR A 56 0.39 6.86 12.51
CA TYR A 56 0.14 6.55 11.10
C TYR A 56 -0.22 7.80 10.27
N SER A 57 -0.19 9.00 10.88
CA SER A 57 -0.30 10.26 10.13
C SER A 57 0.97 10.51 9.33
N LEU A 58 0.82 10.66 8.01
CA LEU A 58 1.94 10.92 7.12
C LEU A 58 2.60 12.27 7.43
N GLU A 59 1.80 13.27 7.82
CA GLU A 59 2.27 14.60 8.22
C GLU A 59 3.17 14.50 9.46
N GLN A 60 2.79 13.66 10.43
CA GLN A 60 3.59 13.47 11.63
C GLN A 60 4.79 12.55 11.41
N LEU A 61 4.82 11.76 10.34
CA LEU A 61 5.98 10.94 9.95
C LEU A 61 6.98 11.72 9.08
N ALA A 62 6.55 12.81 8.42
CA ALA A 62 7.40 13.61 7.55
C ALA A 62 8.71 14.05 8.24
N GLY A 63 9.82 13.92 7.51
CA GLY A 63 11.17 14.25 7.98
C GLY A 63 11.72 13.35 9.10
N LYS A 64 10.97 12.34 9.55
CA LYS A 64 11.40 11.47 10.66
C LYS A 64 12.33 10.36 10.18
N ARG A 65 13.14 9.92 11.13
CA ARG A 65 14.00 8.75 11.04
C ARG A 65 13.63 7.81 12.19
N LEU A 66 13.22 6.59 11.85
CA LEU A 66 12.92 5.54 12.82
C LEU A 66 13.95 4.43 12.66
N VAL A 67 14.54 3.99 13.77
CA VAL A 67 15.53 2.91 13.82
C VAL A 67 14.94 1.79 14.65
N PHE A 68 15.09 0.57 14.16
CA PHE A 68 14.53 -0.62 14.76
C PHE A 68 15.66 -1.57 15.19
N PRO A 69 15.46 -2.31 16.29
CA PRO A 69 16.42 -3.30 16.75
C PRO A 69 16.42 -4.51 15.82
N ARG A 70 17.42 -5.39 15.97
CA ARG A 70 17.56 -6.56 15.10
C ARG A 70 16.68 -7.70 15.58
N ASN A 71 16.15 -8.52 14.67
CA ASN A 71 15.45 -9.74 15.04
C ASN A 71 16.38 -10.67 15.87
N PRO A 72 15.95 -11.21 17.03
CA PRO A 72 14.62 -11.15 17.66
C PRO A 72 14.49 -10.15 18.83
N GLU A 73 15.33 -9.12 18.91
CA GLU A 73 15.28 -8.11 19.98
C GLU A 73 13.92 -7.38 20.01
N PRO A 74 13.31 -7.17 21.18
CA PRO A 74 11.98 -6.57 21.29
C PRO A 74 11.85 -5.23 20.53
N GLY A 75 10.82 -5.12 19.67
CA GLY A 75 10.57 -3.94 18.85
C GLY A 75 11.12 -4.03 17.42
N TYR A 76 11.72 -5.16 17.03
CA TYR A 76 12.11 -5.42 15.64
C TYR A 76 10.88 -5.45 14.73
N ILE A 77 11.09 -5.14 13.45
CA ILE A 77 10.06 -5.30 12.43
C ILE A 77 10.33 -6.61 11.69
N ASP A 78 9.33 -7.49 11.71
CA ASP A 78 9.31 -8.70 10.88
C ASP A 78 8.58 -8.41 9.56
N GLY A 79 9.36 -8.16 8.52
CA GLY A 79 8.84 -7.99 7.17
C GLY A 79 8.82 -9.28 6.39
N SER A 80 8.08 -9.29 5.28
CA SER A 80 8.03 -10.44 4.38
C SER A 80 8.13 -10.04 2.91
N LEU A 81 8.74 -10.92 2.13
CA LEU A 81 8.79 -10.88 0.67
C LEU A 81 8.56 -12.30 0.14
N TYR A 82 7.59 -12.44 -0.76
CA TYR A 82 7.31 -13.75 -1.38
C TYR A 82 8.01 -13.89 -2.73
N LEU A 83 8.89 -14.88 -2.85
CA LEU A 83 9.61 -15.22 -4.09
C LEU A 83 9.58 -16.73 -4.30
N ASP A 84 9.36 -17.18 -5.53
CA ASP A 84 9.29 -18.60 -5.90
C ASP A 84 8.31 -19.42 -5.02
N GLY A 85 7.19 -18.79 -4.64
CA GLY A 85 6.17 -19.40 -3.78
C GLY A 85 6.58 -19.59 -2.32
N ARG A 86 7.71 -19.00 -1.90
CA ARG A 86 8.26 -19.08 -0.54
C ARG A 86 8.20 -17.73 0.15
N HIS A 87 8.05 -17.78 1.48
CA HIS A 87 8.15 -16.63 2.36
C HIS A 87 9.61 -16.40 2.73
N HIS A 88 10.12 -15.21 2.47
CA HIS A 88 11.45 -14.76 2.90
C HIS A 88 11.28 -13.62 3.90
N ALA A 89 11.96 -13.73 5.04
CA ALA A 89 11.91 -12.70 6.07
C ALA A 89 12.67 -11.45 5.61
N VAL A 90 12.17 -10.28 5.99
CA VAL A 90 12.76 -8.99 5.66
C VAL A 90 12.91 -8.19 6.94
N ASP A 91 14.10 -8.22 7.51
CA ASP A 91 14.42 -7.47 8.72
C ASP A 91 14.63 -6.00 8.36
N ILE A 92 13.86 -5.11 8.99
CA ILE A 92 14.02 -3.66 8.81
C ILE A 92 14.83 -3.08 9.96
N ARG A 93 15.86 -2.33 9.60
CA ARG A 93 16.71 -1.60 10.54
C ARG A 93 16.35 -0.14 10.62
N GLU A 94 15.83 0.42 9.53
CA GLU A 94 15.58 1.85 9.46
C GLU A 94 14.49 2.20 8.44
N LEU A 95 13.64 3.15 8.82
CA LEU A 95 12.75 3.88 7.93
C LEU A 95 13.12 5.37 7.97
N ARG A 96 13.44 5.95 6.81
CA ARG A 96 13.70 7.39 6.65
C ARG A 96 12.60 8.01 5.82
N PHE A 97 11.81 8.88 6.43
CA PHE A 97 10.73 9.60 5.77
C PHE A 97 11.24 10.94 5.24
N GLY A 98 10.90 11.25 3.99
CA GLY A 98 11.17 12.55 3.39
C GLY A 98 10.12 13.59 3.79
N GLU A 99 10.06 14.69 3.06
CA GLU A 99 9.00 15.68 3.19
C GLU A 99 7.72 15.22 2.49
N ILE A 100 6.58 15.50 3.10
CA ILE A 100 5.27 15.20 2.48
C ILE A 100 5.00 16.17 1.32
N ASP A 101 4.50 15.65 0.21
CA ASP A 101 4.13 16.42 -0.96
C ASP A 101 2.79 15.95 -1.55
N PRO A 102 2.23 16.61 -2.60
CA PRO A 102 0.97 16.20 -3.21
C PRO A 102 0.95 14.77 -3.79
N HIS A 103 2.09 14.11 -3.96
CA HIS A 103 2.20 12.73 -4.43
C HIS A 103 2.33 11.73 -3.26
N GLY A 104 2.44 12.19 -2.02
CA GLY A 104 2.50 11.36 -0.82
C GLY A 104 3.79 11.59 -0.03
N LEU A 105 4.16 10.61 0.80
CA LEU A 105 5.34 10.67 1.65
C LEU A 105 6.46 9.77 1.11
N PRO A 106 7.61 10.31 0.66
CA PRO A 106 8.78 9.51 0.34
C PRO A 106 9.25 8.72 1.56
N VAL A 107 9.64 7.47 1.37
CA VAL A 107 10.24 6.65 2.42
C VAL A 107 11.40 5.85 1.85
N THR A 108 12.52 5.81 2.57
CA THR A 108 13.63 4.90 2.30
C THR A 108 13.69 3.85 3.39
N ILE A 109 13.88 2.61 2.97
CA ILE A 109 13.89 1.43 3.84
C ILE A 109 15.26 0.79 3.76
N GLU A 110 15.87 0.59 4.92
CA GLU A 110 17.13 -0.13 5.05
C GLU A 110 16.93 -1.39 5.88
N GLY A 111 17.44 -2.51 5.39
CA GLY A 111 17.20 -3.81 6.00
C GLY A 111 18.04 -4.93 5.40
N CYS A 112 17.57 -6.16 5.59
CA CYS A 112 18.14 -7.37 5.00
C CYS A 112 17.00 -8.31 4.60
N ILE A 113 17.11 -8.91 3.42
CA ILE A 113 16.27 -10.04 3.02
C ILE A 113 17.01 -11.30 3.46
N HIS A 114 16.35 -12.14 4.25
CA HIS A 114 16.88 -13.41 4.72
C HIS A 114 16.34 -14.56 3.88
N PHE A 115 17.26 -15.39 3.39
CA PHE A 115 16.96 -16.50 2.50
C PHE A 115 17.21 -17.82 3.24
N ASP A 116 16.23 -18.73 3.21
CA ASP A 116 16.30 -20.03 3.89
C ASP A 116 17.15 -21.08 3.15
N ASP A 117 17.44 -22.19 3.83
CA ASP A 117 18.08 -23.37 3.24
C ASP A 117 17.15 -23.99 2.17
N GLY A 118 17.27 -23.52 0.94
CA GLY A 118 16.40 -23.88 -0.18
C GLY A 118 16.15 -22.72 -1.15
N ALA A 119 16.39 -21.50 -0.71
CA ALA A 119 16.50 -20.34 -1.58
C ALA A 119 17.72 -20.44 -2.51
N ARG A 120 17.68 -19.69 -3.61
CA ARG A 120 18.79 -19.64 -4.58
C ARG A 120 19.78 -18.50 -4.32
N PHE A 121 19.62 -17.80 -3.21
CA PHE A 121 20.32 -16.56 -2.91
C PHE A 121 20.87 -16.57 -1.49
N ASP A 122 21.94 -15.82 -1.27
CA ASP A 122 22.40 -15.49 0.07
C ASP A 122 21.61 -14.30 0.64
N ASP A 123 21.61 -14.19 1.96
CA ASP A 123 21.12 -13.00 2.67
C ASP A 123 21.65 -11.72 2.02
N THR A 124 20.73 -10.81 1.74
CA THR A 124 21.03 -9.66 0.88
C THR A 124 20.57 -8.38 1.55
N ALA A 125 21.48 -7.41 1.66
CA ALA A 125 21.16 -6.07 2.15
C ALA A 125 20.10 -5.41 1.26
N LEU A 126 19.11 -4.79 1.90
CA LEU A 126 18.01 -4.08 1.25
C LEU A 126 18.18 -2.58 1.49
N SER A 127 18.23 -1.81 0.41
CA SER A 127 18.03 -0.35 0.42
C SER A 127 17.03 -0.01 -0.67
N LEU A 128 15.86 0.49 -0.28
CA LEU A 128 14.72 0.66 -1.18
C LEU A 128 14.03 2.00 -0.95
N ALA A 129 13.89 2.79 -2.01
CA ALA A 129 13.14 4.03 -1.99
C ALA A 129 11.73 3.80 -2.54
N ALA A 130 10.72 4.08 -1.73
CA ALA A 130 9.32 3.98 -2.07
C ALA A 130 8.58 5.28 -1.75
N ARG A 131 7.30 5.34 -2.10
CA ARG A 131 6.44 6.48 -1.80
C ARG A 131 5.12 6.00 -1.22
N ILE A 132 4.85 6.40 0.01
CA ILE A 132 3.59 6.13 0.69
C ILE A 132 2.54 7.05 0.09
N ALA A 133 1.56 6.46 -0.59
CA ALA A 133 0.45 7.22 -1.13
C ALA A 133 -0.35 7.86 0.02
N ARG A 134 -0.71 9.13 -0.15
CA ARG A 134 -1.68 9.75 0.75
C ARG A 134 -3.04 9.06 0.61
N PRO A 135 -3.76 8.80 1.72
CA PRO A 135 -5.17 8.46 1.64
C PRO A 135 -5.92 9.53 0.85
N LEU A 136 -6.87 9.11 0.01
CA LEU A 136 -7.74 10.05 -0.67
C LEU A 136 -8.62 10.73 0.38
N THR A 137 -8.72 12.06 0.28
CA THR A 137 -9.66 12.81 1.09
C THR A 137 -11.10 12.48 0.67
N GLU A 138 -12.04 12.73 1.57
CA GLU A 138 -13.48 12.62 1.29
C GLU A 138 -13.90 13.35 0.01
N THR A 139 -13.42 14.59 -0.16
CA THR A 139 -13.70 15.40 -1.35
C THR A 139 -13.12 14.78 -2.61
N GLU A 140 -11.91 14.23 -2.58
CA GLU A 140 -11.31 13.55 -3.73
C GLU A 140 -12.08 12.29 -4.11
N ILE A 141 -12.55 11.53 -3.11
CA ILE A 141 -13.43 10.37 -3.33
C ILE A 141 -14.74 10.83 -3.99
N ASP A 142 -15.36 11.90 -3.49
CA ASP A 142 -16.61 12.43 -4.06
C ASP A 142 -16.44 12.90 -5.50
N VAL A 143 -15.33 13.58 -5.82
CA VAL A 143 -15.00 13.99 -7.20
C VAL A 143 -14.83 12.77 -8.11
N LEU A 144 -14.20 11.69 -7.64
CA LEU A 144 -14.06 10.45 -8.41
C LEU A 144 -15.42 9.79 -8.64
N ILE A 145 -16.29 9.76 -7.62
CA ILE A 145 -17.64 9.23 -7.74
C ILE A 145 -18.44 10.04 -8.76
N ASP A 146 -18.43 11.38 -8.65
CA ASP A 146 -19.18 12.26 -9.55
C ASP A 146 -18.73 12.11 -11.01
N ARG A 147 -17.42 11.99 -11.25
CA ARG A 147 -16.87 11.67 -12.58
C ARG A 147 -17.35 10.31 -13.07
N ALA A 148 -17.25 9.27 -12.25
CA ALA A 148 -17.69 7.93 -12.62
C ALA A 148 -19.20 7.85 -12.91
N VAL A 149 -20.02 8.61 -12.18
CA VAL A 149 -21.47 8.72 -12.43
C VAL A 149 -21.74 9.40 -13.77
N ALA A 150 -21.03 10.50 -14.06
CA ALA A 150 -21.16 11.23 -15.31
C ALA A 150 -20.72 10.38 -16.51
N ASP A 151 -19.56 9.74 -16.43
CA ASP A 151 -19.00 8.90 -17.50
C ASP A 151 -19.86 7.67 -17.79
N ALA A 152 -20.45 7.08 -16.74
CA ALA A 152 -21.35 5.94 -16.87
C ALA A 152 -22.77 6.34 -17.34
N ALA A 153 -23.05 7.64 -17.49
CA ALA A 153 -24.37 8.21 -17.76
C ALA A 153 -25.46 7.64 -16.82
N VAL A 154 -25.12 7.50 -15.53
CA VAL A 154 -25.98 6.87 -14.53
C VAL A 154 -26.84 7.92 -13.83
N ALA A 155 -28.12 7.60 -13.61
CA ALA A 155 -29.07 8.49 -12.94
C ALA A 155 -29.76 7.88 -11.72
N SER A 156 -29.60 6.58 -11.45
CA SER A 156 -30.34 5.90 -10.38
C SER A 156 -29.51 4.91 -9.57
N MET A 157 -29.94 4.64 -8.33
CA MET A 157 -29.27 3.70 -7.43
C MET A 157 -29.21 2.27 -7.97
N GLN A 158 -30.21 1.85 -8.77
CA GLN A 158 -30.22 0.53 -9.42
C GLN A 158 -29.02 0.33 -10.36
N GLN A 159 -28.38 1.41 -10.79
CA GLN A 159 -27.21 1.40 -11.67
C GLN A 159 -25.88 1.60 -10.91
N SER A 160 -25.90 1.64 -9.58
CA SER A 160 -24.68 1.83 -8.74
C SER A 160 -23.58 0.80 -9.05
N GLY A 161 -23.94 -0.42 -9.47
CA GLY A 161 -22.98 -1.44 -9.91
C GLY A 161 -22.11 -1.01 -11.10
N LYS A 162 -22.64 -0.19 -12.02
CA LYS A 162 -21.85 0.34 -13.15
C LYS A 162 -20.80 1.34 -12.69
N VAL A 163 -21.18 2.21 -11.76
CA VAL A 163 -20.28 3.20 -11.14
C VAL A 163 -19.17 2.46 -10.37
N MET A 164 -19.52 1.46 -9.57
CA MET A 164 -18.54 0.62 -8.86
C MET A 164 -17.58 -0.11 -9.80
N ALA A 165 -18.05 -0.61 -10.94
CA ALA A 165 -17.19 -1.26 -11.93
C ALA A 165 -16.16 -0.30 -12.54
N ALA A 166 -16.52 0.98 -12.73
CA ALA A 166 -15.58 2.01 -13.17
C ALA A 166 -14.57 2.38 -12.07
N LEU A 167 -15.05 2.64 -10.86
CA LEU A 167 -14.21 3.01 -9.71
C LEU A 167 -13.20 1.91 -9.34
N ARG A 168 -13.58 0.62 -9.44
CA ARG A 168 -12.69 -0.54 -9.21
C ARG A 168 -11.43 -0.55 -10.07
N ARG A 169 -11.47 0.09 -11.24
CA ARG A 169 -10.32 0.16 -12.15
C ARG A 169 -9.40 1.33 -11.85
N HIS A 170 -9.81 2.25 -10.97
CA HIS A 170 -9.03 3.44 -10.66
C HIS A 170 -7.84 3.07 -9.75
N PRO A 171 -6.58 3.33 -10.15
CA PRO A 171 -5.39 2.90 -9.40
C PRO A 171 -5.35 3.39 -7.95
N SER A 172 -5.81 4.62 -7.69
CA SER A 172 -5.85 5.16 -6.32
C SER A 172 -6.84 4.42 -5.40
N LEU A 173 -7.89 3.83 -5.96
CA LEU A 173 -8.94 3.10 -5.23
C LEU A 173 -8.66 1.59 -5.09
N ARG A 174 -7.51 1.09 -5.57
CA ARG A 174 -7.19 -0.34 -5.58
C ARG A 174 -7.37 -1.04 -4.22
N HIS A 175 -7.04 -0.35 -3.13
CA HIS A 175 -7.24 -0.84 -1.75
C HIS A 175 -8.15 0.07 -0.92
N ALA A 176 -9.11 0.75 -1.56
CA ALA A 176 -10.15 1.45 -0.83
C ALA A 176 -11.08 0.44 -0.13
N ASP A 177 -11.70 0.85 0.97
CA ASP A 177 -12.82 0.08 1.54
C ASP A 177 -13.98 0.11 0.54
N MET A 178 -14.19 -1.01 -0.14
CA MET A 178 -15.16 -1.13 -1.22
C MET A 178 -16.60 -1.12 -0.71
N ALA A 179 -16.83 -1.53 0.53
CA ALA A 179 -18.15 -1.45 1.15
C ALA A 179 -18.49 0.00 1.48
N LEU A 180 -17.54 0.73 2.10
CA LEU A 180 -17.71 2.16 2.38
C LEU A 180 -17.85 2.98 1.09
N LEU A 181 -17.02 2.69 0.08
CA LEU A 181 -17.10 3.33 -1.23
C LEU A 181 -18.46 3.09 -1.90
N HIS A 182 -18.98 1.86 -1.84
CA HIS A 182 -20.29 1.54 -2.41
C HIS A 182 -21.43 2.28 -1.68
N ALA A 183 -21.40 2.32 -0.34
CA ALA A 183 -22.36 3.08 0.44
C ALA A 183 -22.34 4.58 0.08
N ARG A 184 -21.15 5.16 -0.12
CA ARG A 184 -20.98 6.56 -0.53
C ARG A 184 -21.54 6.81 -1.93
N VAL A 185 -21.29 5.92 -2.89
CA VAL A 185 -21.89 5.96 -4.24
C VAL A 185 -23.42 5.93 -4.17
N GLN A 186 -24.00 5.06 -3.35
CA GLN A 186 -25.45 4.95 -3.20
C GLN A 186 -26.06 6.24 -2.63
N ALA A 187 -25.46 6.78 -1.57
CA ALA A 187 -25.90 8.05 -0.97
C ALA A 187 -25.86 9.20 -2.00
N ARG A 188 -24.78 9.29 -2.78
CA ARG A 188 -24.61 10.33 -3.81
C ARG A 188 -25.70 10.26 -4.89
N LEU A 189 -26.01 9.06 -5.38
CA LEU A 189 -27.07 8.85 -6.36
C LEU A 189 -28.47 9.17 -5.82
N LEU A 190 -28.73 8.83 -4.55
CA LEU A 190 -30.00 9.14 -3.89
C LEU A 190 -30.21 10.66 -3.77
N ILE A 191 -29.18 11.39 -3.35
CA ILE A 191 -29.21 12.86 -3.27
C ILE A 191 -29.46 13.46 -4.66
N ALA A 192 -28.74 12.98 -5.69
CA ALA A 192 -28.89 13.48 -7.06
C ALA A 192 -30.29 13.19 -7.66
N ALA A 193 -30.94 12.10 -7.26
CA ALA A 193 -32.32 11.79 -7.66
C ALA A 193 -33.33 12.71 -6.95
N ALA A 194 -33.17 12.93 -5.65
CA ALA A 194 -34.04 13.81 -4.87
C ALA A 194 -33.98 15.27 -5.34
N MET A 195 -32.80 15.75 -5.76
CA MET A 195 -32.66 17.11 -6.32
C MET A 195 -33.32 17.29 -7.69
N ARG A 196 -33.48 16.22 -8.48
CA ARG A 196 -34.16 16.26 -9.79
C ARG A 196 -35.68 16.20 -9.71
N ALA A 197 -36.22 15.73 -8.59
CA ALA A 197 -37.66 15.64 -8.36
C ALA A 197 -38.28 16.92 -7.79
N ARG A 198 -37.46 17.96 -7.56
CA ARG A 198 -37.87 19.31 -7.16
C ARG A 198 -37.79 20.25 -8.36
#